data_AF-A0A959TL51-F1
#
_entry.id   AF-A0A959TL51-F1
#
_cell.length_a   1.000
_cell.length_b   1.000
_cell.length_c   1.000
_cell.angle_alpha   90.00
_cell.angle_beta   90.00
_cell.angle_gamma   90.00
#
_symmetry.space_group_name_H-M   'P 1'
#
loop_
_entity.id
_entity.type
_entity.pdbx_description
1 polymer ?
#
loop_
_entity_poly.entity_id
_entity_poly.type
_entity_poly.pdbx_seq_one_letter_code
_entity_poly.pdbx_strand_id
1 'polypeptide(L)' 'MQLHPIHAGRFKLDGGAMFGVVPKTLWQKRHAPDANNLCTWAMRCLLVETGGHLVLIDNGLGDKQDDKFFSHYEPHGDET' A
#
# COMPACT_ATOMS: atom_id res chain seq x y z
N MET A 1 2.50 11.35 23.95
CA MET A 1 2.55 11.02 22.51
C MET A 1 1.61 9.86 22.28
N GLN A 2 0.59 10.03 21.43
CA GLN A 2 -0.34 8.97 21.02
C GLN A 2 -0.16 8.68 19.53
N LEU A 3 -0.32 7.41 19.14
CA LEU A 3 -0.12 6.92 17.78
C LEU A 3 -1.38 6.23 17.30
N HIS A 4 -1.95 6.71 16.19
CA HIS A 4 -3.19 6.18 15.61
C HIS A 4 -2.90 5.62 14.21
N PRO A 5 -3.03 4.30 13.99
CA PRO A 5 -2.98 3.76 12.65
C PRO A 5 -4.25 4.13 11.89
N ILE A 6 -4.09 4.68 10.69
CA ILE A 6 -5.19 4.95 9.76
C ILE A 6 -5.08 3.96 8.62
N HIS A 7 -6.13 3.16 8.43
CA HIS A 7 -6.27 2.24 7.32
C HIS A 7 -6.75 3.03 6.10
N ALA A 8 -5.90 3.15 5.08
CA ALA A 8 -6.16 3.94 3.88
C ALA A 8 -6.45 3.03 2.66
N GLY A 9 -7.08 1.88 2.91
CA GLY A 9 -7.39 0.89 1.90
C GLY A 9 -6.23 -0.03 1.51
N ARG A 10 -6.48 -0.84 0.49
CA ARG A 10 -5.49 -1.77 -0.07
C ARG A 10 -5.45 -1.60 -1.57
N PHE A 11 -4.34 -2.00 -2.17
CA PHE A 11 -4.19 -2.07 -3.62
C PHE A 11 -3.43 -3.33 -4.01
N LYS A 12 -3.52 -3.72 -5.27
CA LYS A 12 -2.65 -4.71 -5.86
C LYS A 12 -1.61 -4.07 -6.76
N LEU A 13 -0.40 -4.62 -6.73
CA LEU A 13 0.73 -4.21 -7.56
C LEU A 13 1.63 -5.43 -7.80
N ASP A 14 2.37 -5.41 -8.91
CA ASP A 14 3.26 -6.50 -9.31
C ASP A 14 4.24 -6.87 -8.18
N GLY A 15 4.24 -8.15 -7.82
CA GLY A 15 5.11 -8.67 -6.77
C GLY A 15 6.59 -8.56 -7.13
N GLY A 16 6.94 -8.72 -8.41
CA GLY A 16 8.31 -8.57 -8.89
C GLY A 16 8.82 -7.14 -8.71
N ALA A 17 8.01 -6.14 -9.05
CA ALA A 17 8.33 -4.73 -8.86
C ALA A 17 8.56 -4.38 -7.37
N MET A 18 7.78 -4.96 -6.47
CA MET A 18 7.90 -4.72 -5.02
C MET A 18 9.10 -5.43 -4.37
N PHE A 19 9.47 -6.61 -4.88
CA PHE A 19 10.57 -7.41 -4.33
C PHE A 19 11.89 -7.27 -5.09
N GLY A 20 11.89 -6.57 -6.23
CA GLY A 20 13.08 -6.28 -7.03
C GLY A 20 13.83 -7.55 -7.43
N VAL A 21 15.08 -7.66 -6.98
CA VAL A 21 15.98 -8.78 -7.33
C VAL A 21 15.65 -10.08 -6.59
N VAL A 22 14.76 -10.07 -5.59
CA VAL A 22 14.44 -11.26 -4.81
C VAL A 22 13.63 -12.25 -5.69
N PRO A 23 14.07 -13.51 -5.83
CA PRO A 23 13.37 -14.50 -6.66
C PRO A 23 11.92 -14.74 -6.21
N LYS A 24 11.02 -14.86 -7.20
CA LYS A 24 9.60 -15.19 -6.96
C LYS A 24 9.40 -16.44 -6.12
N THR A 25 10.25 -17.46 -6.31
CA THR A 25 10.22 -18.70 -5.53
C THR A 25 10.38 -18.48 -4.02
N LEU A 26 11.01 -17.37 -3.60
CA LEU A 26 11.18 -17.02 -2.19
C LEU A 26 10.02 -16.16 -1.69
N TRP A 27 9.72 -15.03 -2.35
CA TRP A 27 8.73 -14.08 -1.82
C TRP A 27 7.29 -14.56 -1.96
N GLN A 28 6.97 -15.38 -2.97
CA GLN A 28 5.59 -15.84 -3.21
C GLN A 28 5.05 -16.72 -2.09
N LYS A 29 5.93 -17.30 -1.27
CA LYS A 29 5.56 -18.10 -0.10
C LYS A 29 4.90 -17.26 0.99
N ARG A 30 5.23 -15.96 1.07
CA ARG A 30 4.69 -15.03 2.07
C ARG A 30 3.68 -14.05 1.50
N HIS A 31 3.85 -13.68 0.24
CA HIS A 31 2.95 -12.79 -0.49
C HIS A 31 2.47 -13.52 -1.73
N ALA A 32 1.37 -14.26 -1.60
CA ALA A 32 0.81 -15.04 -2.70
C ALA A 32 0.32 -14.08 -3.80
N PRO A 33 0.89 -14.13 -5.01
CA PRO A 33 0.41 -13.34 -6.13
C PRO A 33 -0.81 -14.01 -6.77
N ASP A 34 -1.63 -13.23 -7.47
CA ASP A 34 -2.66 -13.75 -8.35
C ASP A 34 -2.12 -14.18 -9.73
N ALA A 35 -3.04 -14.50 -10.64
CA ALA A 35 -2.71 -14.93 -12.01
C ALA A 35 -1.91 -13.90 -12.81
N ASN A 36 -2.04 -12.61 -12.48
CA ASN A 36 -1.33 -11.50 -13.14
C ASN A 36 -0.03 -11.12 -12.41
N ASN A 37 0.44 -11.96 -11.48
CA ASN A 37 1.60 -11.71 -10.63
C ASN A 37 1.41 -10.55 -9.62
N LEU A 38 0.17 -10.10 -9.38
CA LEU A 38 -0.11 -9.00 -8.48
C LEU A 38 -0.30 -9.51 -7.04
N CYS A 39 0.31 -8.81 -6.09
CA CYS A 39 0.16 -9.06 -4.66
C CYS A 39 -0.69 -7.96 -4.04
N THR A 40 -1.36 -8.25 -2.92
CA THR A 40 -2.17 -7.25 -2.19
C THR A 40 -1.37 -6.54 -1.11
N TRP A 41 -1.41 -5.21 -1.12
CA TRP A 41 -0.67 -4.32 -0.23
C TRP A 41 -1.63 -3.43 0.56
N ALA A 42 -1.36 -3.24 1.85
CA ALA A 42 -2.13 -2.32 2.68
C ALA A 42 -1.47 -0.94 2.66
N MET A 43 -2.27 0.10 2.44
CA MET A 43 -1.86 1.46 2.71
C MET A 43 -2.20 1.80 4.15
N ARG A 44 -1.21 2.28 4.90
CA ARG A 44 -1.41 2.73 6.27
C ARG A 44 -0.76 4.07 6.45
N CYS A 45 -1.53 5.01 6.97
CA CYS A 45 -1.02 6.30 7.42
C CYS A 45 -0.88 6.26 8.95
N LEU A 46 -0.05 7.14 9.49
CA LEU A 46 0.12 7.27 10.93
C LEU A 46 -0.23 8.70 11.35
N LEU A 47 -1.25 8.82 12.20
CA LEU A 47 -1.53 10.08 12.88
C LEU A 47 -0.84 10.06 14.24
N VAL A 48 0.05 11.04 14.45
CA VAL A 48 0.82 11.23 15.68
C VAL A 48 0.27 12.44 16.41
N GLU A 49 -0.19 12.23 17.64
CA GLU A 49 -0.57 13.31 18.55
C GLU A 49 0.55 13.53 19.57
N THR A 50 1.16 14.72 19.54
CA THR A 50 2.29 15.04 20.43
C THR A 50 2.43 16.55 20.64
N GLY A 51 2.70 16.97 21.89
CA GLY A 51 2.99 18.37 22.21
C GLY A 51 1.92 19.38 21.77
N GLY A 52 0.63 18.99 21.70
CA GLY A 52 -0.45 19.84 21.18
C GLY A 52 -0.54 19.90 19.65
N HIS A 53 0.28 19.13 18.94
CA HIS A 53 0.27 19.02 17.48
C HIS A 53 -0.30 17.67 17.03
N LEU A 54 -0.93 17.71 15.85
CA LEU A 54 -1.31 16.53 15.08
C LEU A 54 -0.44 16.47 13.82
N VAL A 55 0.29 15.36 13.65
CA VAL A 55 1.17 15.12 12.50
C VAL A 55 0.68 13.90 11.77
N LEU A 56 0.37 14.03 10.48
CA LEU A 56 0.00 12.91 9.62
C LEU A 56 1.22 12.49 8.78
N ILE A 57 1.55 11.20 8.81
CA ILE A 57 2.56 10.56 7.97
C ILE A 57 1.84 9.76 6.89
N ASP A 58 2.15 10.07 5.63
CA ASP A 58 1.49 9.58 4.40
C ASP A 58 0.00 9.92 4.30
N ASN A 59 -0.56 9.78 3.09
CA ASN A 59 -1.93 10.16 2.77
C ASN A 59 -2.63 9.20 1.77
N GLY A 60 -2.20 7.94 1.73
CA GLY A 60 -2.74 6.92 0.82
C GLY A 60 -2.46 7.22 -0.65
N LEU A 61 -3.28 6.68 -1.55
CA LEU A 61 -3.16 6.90 -3.00
C LEU A 61 -3.54 8.32 -3.42
N GLY A 62 -4.51 8.94 -2.72
CA GLY A 62 -5.08 10.23 -3.10
C GLY A 62 -5.59 10.25 -4.55
N ASP A 63 -5.61 11.43 -5.15
CA ASP A 63 -6.14 11.69 -6.50
C ASP A 63 -5.20 12.55 -7.36
N LYS A 64 -3.96 12.74 -6.92
CA LYS A 64 -3.00 13.68 -7.53
C LYS A 64 -2.41 13.19 -8.87
N GLN A 65 -2.35 11.89 -9.07
CA GLN A 65 -1.67 11.27 -10.22
C GLN A 65 -2.63 11.09 -11.40
N ASP A 66 -2.09 10.84 -12.60
CA ASP A 66 -2.89 10.61 -13.79
C ASP A 66 -3.43 9.16 -13.88
N ASP A 67 -4.40 8.94 -14.78
CA ASP A 67 -5.00 7.63 -15.00
C ASP A 67 -3.97 6.57 -15.41
N LYS A 68 -2.90 6.98 -16.10
CA LYS A 68 -1.82 6.08 -16.49
C LYS A 68 -1.06 5.58 -15.27
N PHE A 69 -0.72 6.46 -14.34
CA PHE A 69 -0.11 6.07 -13.07
C PHE A 69 -1.03 5.10 -12.32
N PHE A 70 -2.30 5.46 -12.16
CA PHE A 70 -3.26 4.62 -11.44
C PHE A 70 -3.55 3.30 -12.14
N SER A 71 -3.36 3.20 -13.46
CA SER A 71 -3.52 1.92 -14.18
C SER A 71 -2.58 0.81 -13.71
N HIS A 72 -1.49 1.15 -13.00
CA HIS A 72 -0.56 0.18 -12.41
C HIS A 72 -0.95 -0.29 -11.00
N TYR A 73 -1.90 0.40 -10.34
CA TYR A 73 -2.31 0.13 -8.97
C TYR A 73 -3.79 -0.25 -8.99
N GLU A 74 -4.14 -1.46 -8.57
CA GLU A 74 -5.55 -1.88 -8.54
C GLU A 74 -6.11 -1.73 -7.11
N PRO A 75 -6.92 -0.69 -6.79
CA PRO A 75 -7.61 -0.63 -5.51
C PRO A 75 -8.35 -1.93 -5.21
N HIS A 76 -8.26 -2.43 -3.99
CA HIS A 76 -8.75 -3.76 -3.62
C HIS A 76 -9.34 -3.83 -2.22
N GLY A 77 -10.43 -4.60 -2.07
CA GLY A 77 -11.11 -4.83 -0.80
C GLY A 77 -12.14 -3.75 -0.46
N ASP A 78 -12.83 -3.93 0.66
CA ASP A 78 -13.97 -3.08 1.05
C ASP A 78 -13.55 -1.78 1.76
N GLU A 79 -12.24 -1.60 2.00
CA GLU A 79 -11.64 -0.43 2.66
C GLU A 79 -11.16 0.63 1.65
N THR A 80 -11.49 0.49 0.36
CA THR A 80 -11.10 1.44 -0.72
C THR A 80 -12.00 2.65 -0.79
#